data_AF-M1EJ16-F1
#
_entry.id   AF-M1EJ16-F1
#
_cell.length_a   1.000
_cell.length_b   1.000
_cell.length_c   1.000
_cell.angle_alpha   90.00
_cell.angle_beta   90.00
_cell.angle_gamma   90.00
#
_symmetry.space_group_name_H-M   'P 1'
#
loop_
_entity.id
_entity.type
_entity.pdbx_description
1 polymer ?
#
loop_
_entity_poly.entity_id
_entity_poly.type
_entity_poly.pdbx_seq_one_letter_code
_entity_poly.pdbx_strand_id
1 'polypeptide(L)' 'TQILFFCVSDLANVDPMYQYSLEWFLNIFLSGIANSERADNLKKRIANINRHLTYNLYSNVCRSLFEK' A
#
# COMPACT_ATOMS: atom_id res chain seq x y z
N THR A 1 -1.77 -7.12 -6.26
CA THR A 1 -1.09 -5.89 -5.81
C THR A 1 -1.26 -4.71 -6.76
N GLN A 2 -1.31 -4.91 -8.09
CA GLN A 2 -1.67 -3.82 -9.03
C GLN A 2 -3.01 -3.14 -8.70
N ILE A 3 -4.01 -3.90 -8.25
CA ILE A 3 -5.32 -3.38 -7.83
C ILE A 3 -5.18 -2.27 -6.77
N LEU A 4 -4.30 -2.44 -5.78
CA LEU A 4 -4.13 -1.44 -4.72
C LEU A 4 -3.55 -0.12 -5.24
N PHE A 5 -2.65 -0.17 -6.23
CA PHE A 5 -2.09 1.05 -6.84
C PHE A 5 -3.16 1.83 -7.61
N PHE A 6 -3.99 1.13 -8.41
CA PHE A 6 -5.07 1.78 -9.15
C PHE A 6 -6.13 2.35 -8.22
N CYS A 7 -6.52 1.63 -7.16
CA CYS A 7 -7.45 2.16 -6.17
C CYS A 7 -6.97 3.47 -5.52
N VAL A 8 -5.66 3.57 -5.22
CA VAL A 8 -5.09 4.79 -4.63
C VAL A 8 -4.94 5.91 -5.66
N SER A 9 -4.58 5.57 -6.90
CA SER A 9 -4.52 6.52 -8.01
C SER A 9 -5.90 7.15 -8.30
N ASP A 10 -6.96 6.36 -8.19
CA ASP A 10 -8.34 6.82 -8.43
C ASP A 10 -8.84 7.81 -7.37
N LEU A 11 -8.17 7.95 -6.22
CA LEU A 11 -8.52 8.94 -5.20
C LEU A 11 -8.37 10.39 -5.71
N ALA A 12 -7.49 10.62 -6.68
CA ALA A 12 -7.34 11.92 -7.33
C ALA A 12 -8.62 12.38 -8.05
N ASN A 13 -9.50 11.45 -8.42
CA ASN A 13 -10.82 11.77 -8.99
C ASN A 13 -11.82 12.27 -7.95
N VAL A 14 -11.60 11.99 -6.66
CA VAL A 14 -12.41 12.50 -5.55
C VAL A 14 -11.96 13.90 -5.17
N ASP A 15 -10.65 14.08 -5.03
CA ASP A 15 -10.03 15.39 -4.80
C ASP A 15 -8.61 15.37 -5.42
N PRO A 16 -8.23 16.38 -6.24
CA PRO A 16 -6.88 16.46 -6.83
C PRO A 16 -5.73 16.45 -5.82
N MET A 17 -5.98 16.79 -4.54
CA MET A 17 -4.99 16.72 -3.47
C MET A 17 -4.61 15.27 -3.11
N TYR A 18 -5.45 14.28 -3.41
CA TYR A 18 -5.20 12.85 -3.14
C TYR A 18 -4.46 12.16 -4.29
N GLN A 19 -3.45 12.83 -4.85
CA GLN A 19 -2.61 12.28 -5.91
C GLN A 19 -1.35 11.65 -5.33
N TYR A 20 -1.11 10.39 -5.65
CA TYR A 20 0.07 9.63 -5.21
C TYR A 20 0.90 9.19 -6.42
N SER A 21 2.23 9.25 -6.30
CA SER A 21 3.12 8.80 -7.37
C SER A 21 3.36 7.29 -7.34
N LEU A 22 3.71 6.73 -8.50
CA LEU A 22 4.14 5.33 -8.60
C LEU A 22 5.38 5.07 -7.72
N GLU A 23 6.33 5.99 -7.70
CA GLU A 23 7.55 5.86 -6.89
C GLU A 23 7.24 5.75 -5.40
N TRP A 24 6.33 6.58 -4.89
CA TRP A 24 5.87 6.49 -3.50
C TRP A 24 5.24 5.13 -3.19
N PHE A 25 4.39 4.62 -4.08
CA PHE A 25 3.78 3.30 -3.93
C PHE A 25 4.83 2.18 -3.94
N LEU A 26 5.84 2.26 -4.82
CA LEU A 26 6.94 1.30 -4.88
C LEU A 26 7.76 1.30 -3.59
N ASN A 27 8.00 2.46 -2.98
CA ASN A 27 8.69 2.54 -1.70
C ASN A 27 7.92 1.81 -0.58
N ILE A 28 6.59 1.96 -0.52
CA ILE A 28 5.74 1.20 0.41
C ILE A 28 5.78 -0.29 0.08
N PHE A 29 5.75 -0.66 -1.20
CA PHE A 29 5.78 -2.05 -1.64
C PHE A 29 7.08 -2.76 -1.25
N LEU A 30 8.23 -2.14 -1.54
CA LEU A 30 9.56 -2.67 -1.20
C LEU A 30 9.74 -2.74 0.32
N SER A 31 9.33 -1.70 1.05
CA SER A 31 9.33 -1.70 2.52
C SER A 31 8.45 -2.83 3.08
N GLY A 32 7.28 -3.07 2.48
CA GLY A 32 6.38 -4.15 2.90
C GLY A 32 6.96 -5.54 2.68
N ILE A 33 7.75 -5.74 1.61
CA ILE A 33 8.49 -6.99 1.41
C ILE A 33 9.57 -7.14 2.47
N ALA A 34 10.35 -6.09 2.74
CA ALA A 34 11.45 -6.13 3.69
C ALA A 34 10.99 -6.37 5.15
N ASN A 35 9.90 -5.71 5.54
CA ASN A 35 9.46 -5.62 6.95
C ASN A 35 8.34 -6.60 7.33
N SER A 36 7.74 -7.30 6.36
CA SER A 36 6.74 -8.34 6.66
C SER A 36 7.39 -9.57 7.28
N GLU A 37 6.62 -10.29 8.10
CA GLU A 37 7.05 -11.52 8.76
C GLU A 37 7.53 -12.58 7.75
N ARG A 38 8.76 -13.07 7.94
CA ARG A 38 9.35 -14.13 7.11
C ARG A 38 8.69 -15.48 7.37
N ALA A 39 8.68 -16.35 6.37
CA ALA A 39 8.16 -17.71 6.49
C ALA A 39 8.84 -18.60 5.44
N ASP A 40 9.10 -19.85 5.80
CA ASP A 40 9.75 -20.83 4.90
C ASP A 40 8.80 -21.33 3.82
N ASN A 41 7.50 -21.43 4.15
CA ASN A 41 6.47 -21.74 3.17
C ASN A 41 6.15 -20.50 2.33
N LEU A 42 6.39 -20.59 1.03
CA LEU A 42 6.10 -19.54 0.06
C LEU A 42 4.67 -19.00 0.16
N LYS A 43 3.66 -19.86 0.30
CA LYS A 43 2.25 -19.43 0.42
C LYS A 43 2.03 -18.58 1.67
N LYS A 44 2.63 -18.99 2.80
CA LYS A 44 2.58 -18.24 4.06
C LYS A 44 3.33 -16.91 3.94
N ARG A 45 4.50 -16.90 3.28
CA ARG A 45 5.29 -15.69 3.04
C ARG A 45 4.52 -14.66 2.21
N ILE A 46 3.88 -15.08 1.12
CA ILE A 46 3.05 -14.22 0.29
C ILE A 46 1.87 -13.66 1.09
N ALA A 47 1.19 -14.48 1.90
CA ALA A 47 0.10 -14.02 2.76
C ALA A 47 0.57 -12.97 3.78
N ASN A 48 1.73 -13.16 4.39
CA ASN A 48 2.33 -12.22 5.34
C ASN A 48 2.68 -10.88 4.67
N ILE A 49 3.29 -10.92 3.47
CA ILE A 49 3.59 -9.71 2.68
C ILE A 49 2.30 -8.97 2.35
N ASN A 50 1.29 -9.67 1.83
CA ASN A 50 0.02 -9.05 1.44
C ASN A 50 -0.67 -8.40 2.65
N ARG A 51 -0.75 -9.09 3.79
CA ARG A 51 -1.36 -8.54 5.02
C ARG A 51 -0.64 -7.27 5.47
N HIS A 52 0.68 -7.31 5.54
CA HIS A 52 1.48 -6.17 5.96
C HIS A 52 1.31 -4.99 4.98
N LEU A 53 1.42 -5.26 3.68
CA LEU A 53 1.29 -4.25 2.64
C LEU A 53 -0.09 -3.58 2.65
N THR A 54 -1.16 -4.35 2.74
CA THR A 54 -2.53 -3.82 2.75
C THR A 54 -2.75 -2.88 3.94
N TYR A 55 -2.34 -3.29 5.13
CA TYR A 55 -2.48 -2.45 6.32
C TYR A 55 -1.60 -1.19 6.26
N ASN A 56 -0.34 -1.35 5.85
CA ASN A 56 0.61 -0.25 5.76
C ASN A 56 0.13 0.80 4.75
N LEU A 57 -0.30 0.37 3.56
CA LEU A 57 -0.86 1.27 2.54
C LEU A 57 -2.11 1.99 3.06
N TYR A 58 -3.08 1.25 3.62
CA TYR A 58 -4.30 1.82 4.20
C TYR A 58 -3.97 2.90 5.23
N SER A 59 -3.08 2.59 6.18
CA SER A 59 -2.69 3.52 7.24
C SER A 59 -2.01 4.78 6.71
N ASN A 60 -1.12 4.66 5.72
CA ASN A 60 -0.48 5.82 5.10
C ASN A 60 -1.47 6.70 4.34
N VAL A 61 -2.37 6.09 3.56
CA VAL A 61 -3.40 6.83 2.82
C VAL A 61 -4.29 7.57 3.82
N CYS A 62 -4.87 6.89 4.81
CA CYS A 62 -5.74 7.52 5.81
C CYS A 62 -5.08 8.68 6.57
N ARG A 63 -3.78 8.61 6.88
CA ARG A 63 -3.05 9.72 7.52
C ARG A 63 -2.91 10.96 6.64
N SER A 64 -2.96 10.79 5.32
CA SER A 64 -2.85 11.88 4.35
C SER A 64 -4.20 12.44 3.90
N LEU A 65 -5.31 11.79 4.26
CA LEU A 65 -6.64 12.32 3.96
C LEU A 65 -6.95 13.48 4.90
N PHE A 66 -7.52 14.55 4.36
CA PHE A 66 -7.97 15.68 5.17
C PHE A 66 -9.29 15.31 5.86
N GLU A 67 -9.42 15.68 7.13
CA GLU A 67 -10.68 15.62 7.85
C GLU A 67 -11.64 16.68 7.26
N LYS A 68 -12.92 16.33 7.10
CA LYS A 68 -13.97 17.26 6.71
C LYS A 68 -14.78 17.70 7.92
#